data_AF-A0A800IIS5-F1
#
_entry.id   AF-A0A800IIS5-F1
#
_cell.length_a   1.000
_cell.length_b   1.000
_cell.length_c   1.000
_cell.angle_alpha   90.00
_cell.angle_beta   90.00
_cell.angle_gamma   90.00
#
_symmetry.space_group_name_H-M   'P 1'
#
loop_
_entity.id
_entity.type
_entity.pdbx_description
1 polymer ?
#
loop_
_entity_poly.entity_id
_entity_poly.type
_entity_poly.pdbx_seq_one_letter_code
_entity_poly.pdbx_strand_id
1 'polypeptide(L)'
;MTAGQLSEAIGITSMGVRQHLNSLERDGLIATQVVRQKRGRPSHRFRLTEEADRLFPSRYGQMAVDLLDQIVEMDGPDKIDRAPLSYL
;
A
#
# COMPACT_ATOMS: atom_id res chain seq x y z
N MET A 1 -9.00 0.85 -0.39
CA MET A 1 -8.75 0.07 -1.63
C MET A 1 -8.91 -1.43 -1.34
N THR A 2 -9.00 -2.31 -2.34
CA THR A 2 -8.92 -3.77 -2.14
C THR A 2 -7.48 -4.29 -2.25
N ALA A 3 -7.19 -5.49 -1.75
CA ALA A 3 -5.86 -6.10 -1.88
C ALA A 3 -5.45 -6.34 -3.34
N GLY A 4 -6.41 -6.62 -4.23
CA GLY A 4 -6.15 -6.76 -5.67
C GLY A 4 -5.75 -5.43 -6.31
N GLN A 5 -6.45 -4.34 -5.97
CA GLN A 5 -6.10 -3.00 -6.45
C GLN A 5 -4.74 -2.54 -5.93
N LEU A 6 -4.40 -2.88 -4.69
CA LEU A 6 -3.08 -2.60 -4.11
C LEU A 6 -1.98 -3.44 -4.75
N SER A 7 -2.27 -4.70 -5.09
CA SER A 7 -1.34 -5.60 -5.79
C SER A 7 -0.99 -5.06 -7.17
N GLU A 8 -2.00 -4.56 -7.91
CA GLU A 8 -1.80 -3.91 -9.21
C GLU A 8 -1.00 -2.60 -9.08
N ALA A 9 -1.30 -1.77 -8.08
CA ALA A 9 -0.62 -0.50 -7.87
C ALA A 9 0.85 -0.62 -7.42
N ILE A 10 1.16 -1.61 -6.58
CA ILE A 10 2.49 -1.79 -5.96
C ILE A 10 3.37 -2.75 -6.80
N GLY A 11 2.77 -3.54 -7.70
CA GLY A 11 3.50 -4.48 -8.56
C GLY A 11 3.96 -5.76 -7.85
N ILE A 12 3.38 -6.10 -6.70
CA ILE A 12 3.64 -7.35 -5.98
C ILE A 12 2.43 -8.28 -5.99
N THR A 13 2.62 -9.54 -5.62
CA THR A 13 1.52 -10.52 -5.60
C THR A 13 0.43 -10.15 -4.59
N SER A 14 -0.79 -10.55 -4.88
CA SER A 14 -1.94 -10.36 -3.97
C SER A 14 -1.79 -11.08 -2.62
N MET A 15 -0.88 -12.05 -2.51
CA MET A 15 -0.53 -12.69 -1.23
C MET A 15 0.50 -11.86 -0.45
N GLY A 16 1.50 -11.28 -1.12
CA GLY A 16 2.43 -10.34 -0.51
C GLY A 16 1.71 -9.14 0.09
N VAL A 17 0.79 -8.53 -0.68
CA VAL A 17 -0.05 -7.43 -0.18
C VAL A 17 -0.85 -7.86 1.06
N ARG A 18 -1.47 -9.06 1.05
CA ARG A 18 -2.22 -9.56 2.21
C ARG A 18 -1.35 -9.75 3.45
N GLN A 19 -0.12 -10.21 3.29
CA GLN A 19 0.81 -10.36 4.41
C GLN A 19 1.11 -9.00 5.07
N HIS A 20 1.36 -7.96 4.26
CA HIS A 20 1.57 -6.61 4.78
C HIS A 20 0.31 -6.03 5.43
N LEU A 21 -0.85 -6.17 4.78
CA LEU A 21 -2.13 -5.71 5.35
C LEU A 21 -2.43 -6.39 6.69
N ASN A 22 -2.15 -7.69 6.82
CA ASN A 22 -2.31 -8.40 8.08
C ASN A 22 -1.38 -7.86 9.19
N SER A 23 -0.15 -7.46 8.86
CA SER A 23 0.74 -6.81 9.83
C SER A 23 0.19 -5.45 10.26
N LEU A 24 -0.16 -4.59 9.29
CA LEU A 24 -0.70 -3.27 9.58
C LEU A 24 -2.02 -3.32 10.36
N GLU A 25 -2.86 -4.33 10.13
CA GLU A 25 -4.10 -4.54 10.86
C GLU A 25 -3.83 -5.00 12.30
N ARG A 26 -2.87 -5.92 12.51
CA ARG A 26 -2.43 -6.32 13.85
C ARG A 26 -1.88 -5.13 14.64
N ASP A 27 -1.18 -4.22 13.96
CA ASP A 27 -0.59 -3.03 14.58
C ASP A 27 -1.61 -1.89 14.76
N GLY A 28 -2.88 -2.10 14.38
CA GLY A 28 -3.95 -1.11 14.52
C GLY A 28 -3.85 0.09 13.56
N LEU A 29 -3.01 -0.02 12.54
CA LEU A 29 -2.73 1.06 11.58
C LEU A 29 -3.73 1.11 10.42
N ILE A 30 -4.40 0.00 10.15
CA ILE A 30 -5.49 -0.05 9.17
C ILE A 30 -6.74 -0.66 9.76
N ALA A 31 -7.88 -0.24 9.21
CA ALA A 31 -9.17 -0.85 9.45
C ALA A 31 -9.68 -1.56 8.18
N THR A 32 -10.19 -2.77 8.36
CA THR A 32 -10.82 -3.56 7.30
C THR A 32 -12.34 -3.44 7.35
N GLN A 33 -12.95 -3.10 6.23
CA GLN A 33 -14.40 -3.11 6.04
C GLN A 33 -14.79 -4.15 4.99
N VAL A 34 -15.69 -5.06 5.35
CA VAL A 34 -16.31 -5.98 4.40
C VAL A 34 -17.43 -5.24 3.67
N VAL A 35 -17.24 -5.00 2.38
CA VAL A 35 -18.25 -4.39 1.53
C VAL A 35 -18.98 -5.47 0.76
N ARG A 36 -20.27 -5.65 1.07
CA ARG A 36 -21.17 -6.49 0.27
C ARG A 36 -21.39 -5.85 -1.08
N GLN A 37 -21.12 -6.62 -2.13
CA GLN A 37 -21.35 -6.18 -3.50
C GLN A 37 -22.74 -6.63 -3.96
N LYS A 38 -23.36 -5.87 -4.89
CA LYS A 38 -24.64 -6.27 -5.52
C LYS A 38 -24.53 -7.60 -6.28
N ARG A 39 -23.33 -8.01 -6.69
CA ARG A 39 -23.01 -9.29 -7.34
C ARG A 39 -21.60 -9.75 -6.93
N GLY A 40 -21.41 -11.06 -6.75
CA GLY A 40 -20.11 -11.66 -6.43
C GLY A 40 -19.82 -11.81 -4.93
N ARG A 41 -18.63 -12.30 -4.59
CA ARG A 41 -18.18 -12.48 -3.21
C ARG A 41 -17.93 -11.12 -2.54
N PRO A 42 -18.22 -10.95 -1.24
CA PRO A 42 -17.91 -9.72 -0.51
C PRO A 42 -16.44 -9.32 -0.66
N SER A 43 -16.17 -8.02 -0.79
CA SER A 43 -14.80 -7.51 -0.95
C SER A 43 -14.33 -6.82 0.32
N HIS A 44 -13.10 -7.12 0.74
CA HIS A 44 -12.42 -6.41 1.81
C HIS A 44 -11.87 -5.08 1.29
N ARG A 45 -12.24 -3.99 1.94
CA ARG A 45 -11.66 -2.66 1.75
C ARG A 45 -10.83 -2.27 2.96
N PHE A 46 -9.66 -1.73 2.68
CA PHE A 46 -8.72 -1.27 3.70
C PHE A 46 -8.65 0.26 3.68
N ARG A 47 -8.53 0.86 4.86
CA ARG A 47 -8.32 2.30 5.10
C ARG A 47 -7.36 2.51 6.28
N LEU A 48 -6.72 3.68 6.34
CA LEU A 48 -5.95 4.09 7.52
C LEU A 48 -6.88 4.33 8.73
N THR A 49 -6.35 4.10 9.92
CA THR A 49 -6.94 4.52 11.19
C THR A 49 -6.45 5.92 11.56
N GLU A 50 -7.13 6.57 12.50
CA GLU A 50 -6.67 7.87 13.02
C GLU A 50 -5.29 7.77 13.68
N GLU A 51 -4.93 6.61 14.24
CA GLU A 51 -3.59 6.35 14.77
C GLU A 51 -2.54 6.30 13.66
N ALA A 52 -2.85 5.66 12.54
CA ALA A 52 -1.97 5.70 11.39
C ALA A 52 -1.85 7.10 10.80
N ASP A 53 -2.94 7.88 10.73
CA ASP A 53 -2.88 9.27 10.26
C ASP A 53 -1.90 10.13 11.11
N ARG A 54 -1.76 9.83 12.42
CA ARG A 54 -0.74 10.44 13.29
C ARG A 54 0.69 10.00 12.99
N LEU A 55 0.89 8.82 12.40
CA LEU A 55 2.17 8.33 11.87
C LEU A 55 2.47 8.88 10.47
N PHE A 56 1.45 9.38 9.77
CA PHE A 56 1.57 9.97 8.43
C PHE A 56 1.48 11.53 8.38
N PRO A 57 2.12 12.32 9.25
CA PRO A 57 2.13 13.78 9.09
C PRO A 57 3.22 14.17 8.09
N SER A 58 2.87 14.59 6.87
CA SER A 58 3.77 15.14 5.82
C SER A 58 4.98 14.29 5.36
N ARG A 59 5.29 13.17 6.03
CA ARG A 59 6.47 12.31 5.83
C ARG A 59 6.27 11.20 4.81
N TYR A 60 5.14 11.19 4.08
CA TYR A 60 4.95 10.27 2.96
C TYR A 60 6.04 10.44 1.90
N GLY A 61 6.51 11.69 1.70
CA GLY A 61 7.64 11.97 0.83
C GLY A 61 8.92 11.28 1.30
N GLN A 62 9.27 11.42 2.59
CA GLN A 62 10.52 10.84 3.11
C GLN A 62 10.46 9.31 3.17
N MET A 63 9.35 8.73 3.62
CA MET A 63 9.19 7.27 3.67
C MET A 63 9.19 6.65 2.26
N ALA A 64 8.58 7.32 1.28
CA ALA A 64 8.63 6.85 -0.11
C ALA A 64 10.05 6.92 -0.69
N VAL A 65 10.81 7.97 -0.37
CA VAL A 65 12.23 8.09 -0.74
C VAL A 65 13.04 6.98 -0.09
N ASP A 66 12.92 6.79 1.23
CA ASP A 66 13.68 5.75 1.95
C ASP A 66 13.33 4.33 1.45
N LEU A 67 12.08 4.08 1.06
CA LEU A 67 11.65 2.82 0.47
C LEU A 67 12.19 2.61 -0.95
N LEU A 68 12.18 3.67 -1.78
CA LEU A 68 12.77 3.63 -3.12
C LEU A 68 14.28 3.40 -3.05
N ASP A 69 14.97 4.05 -2.11
CA ASP A 69 16.40 3.86 -1.89
C ASP A 69 16.73 2.41 -1.50
N GLN A 70 15.91 1.78 -0.65
CA GLN A 70 16.08 0.36 -0.31
C GLN A 70 15.83 -0.58 -1.51
N ILE A 71 14.84 -0.27 -2.36
CA ILE A 71 14.58 -1.05 -3.58
C ILE A 71 15.77 -0.94 -4.54
N VAL A 72 16.38 0.25 -4.64
CA VAL A 72 17.56 0.50 -5.49
C VAL A 72 18.79 -0.21 -4.98
N GLU A 73 18.97 -0.23 -3.66
CA GLU A 73 20.06 -0.95 -3.00
C GLU A 73 19.95 -2.47 -3.21
N MET A 74 18.73 -2.99 -3.34
CA MET A 74 18.46 -4.42 -3.56
C MET A 74 18.51 -4.85 -5.05
N ASP A 75 17.97 -4.03 -5.97
CA ASP A 75 17.74 -4.42 -7.38
C ASP A 75 18.60 -3.65 -8.41
N GLY A 76 19.40 -2.67 -7.97
CA GLY A 76 20.26 -1.84 -8.82
C GLY A 76 19.54 -0.60 -9.42
N PRO A 77 20.29 0.46 -9.77
CA PRO A 77 19.75 1.78 -10.15
C PRO A 77 18.96 1.83 -11.48
N ASP A 78 19.05 0.79 -12.31
CA ASP A 78 18.51 0.78 -13.68
C ASP A 78 16.96 0.69 -13.76
N LYS A 79 16.24 0.62 -12.64
CA LYS A 79 14.77 0.48 -12.62
C LYS A 79 13.97 1.70 -12.15
N ILE A 80 14.61 2.78 -11.67
CA ILE A 80 13.87 3.97 -11.19
C ILE A 80 13.32 4.83 -12.35
N ASP A 81 13.70 4.56 -13.60
CA ASP A 81 13.46 5.51 -14.70
C ASP A 81 12.06 5.43 -15.37
N ARG A 82 10.99 5.14 -14.60
CA ARG A 82 9.63 5.21 -15.16
C ARG A 82 8.52 5.40 -14.14
N ALA A 83 8.45 6.59 -13.54
CA ALA A 83 7.22 7.11 -12.98
C ALA A 83 6.85 8.41 -13.71
N PRO A 84 5.82 8.44 -14.59
CA PRO A 84 5.36 9.68 -15.18
C PRO A 84 4.66 10.52 -14.10
N LEU A 85 5.23 11.70 -13.83
CA LEU A 85 4.72 12.77 -12.97
C LEU A 85 3.44 13.42 -13.55
N SER A 86 2.37 12.65 -13.78
CA SER A 86 1.15 13.19 -14.40
C SER A 86 -0.11 13.09 -13.54
N TYR A 87 0.00 13.10 -12.20
CA TYR A 87 -1.18 13.31 -11.35
C TYR A 87 -0.81 13.97 -10.00
N LEU A 88 -0.36 15.23 -10.07
CA LEU A 88 -0.64 16.26 -9.06
C LEU A 88 -1.69 17.19 -9.66
#